data_AF-A0A3C0C883-F1
#
_entry.id   AF-A0A3C0C883-F1
#
_cell.length_a   1.000
_cell.length_b   1.000
_cell.length_c   1.000
_cell.angle_alpha   90.00
_cell.angle_beta   90.00
_cell.angle_gamma   90.00
#
_symmetry.space_group_name_H-M   'P 1'
#
loop_
_entity.id
_entity.type
_entity.pdbx_description
1 polymer ?
#
loop_
_entity_poly.entity_id
_entity_poly.type
_entity_poly.pdbx_seq_one_letter_code
_entity_poly.pdbx_strand_id
1 'polypeptide(L)'
;MLVVKTTEPKGQYARNGLMASVTGLPAIDVPGGFSKPDDTAPLGVPVGIEFMAEPFSESKLISMAFDYEQATKHRKAPEGLPDLDFSSVSSK
;
A
#
# COMPACT_ATOMS: atom_id res chain seq x y z
N MET A 1 -11.04 1.71 12.36
CA MET A 1 -10.33 2.48 11.30
C MET A 1 -8.93 2.77 11.81
N LEU A 2 -7.90 2.26 11.13
CA LEU A 2 -6.49 2.39 11.54
C LEU A 2 -5.98 3.77 11.13
N VAL A 3 -6.17 4.76 12.01
CA VAL A 3 -5.75 6.15 11.80
C VAL A 3 -4.95 6.60 13.01
N VAL A 4 -3.86 7.31 12.75
CA VAL A 4 -3.11 7.96 13.83
C VAL A 4 -4.03 8.95 14.54
N LYS A 5 -4.15 8.82 15.87
CA LYS A 5 -4.95 9.73 16.67
C LYS A 5 -4.45 11.16 16.48
N THR A 6 -5.35 12.12 16.30
CA THR A 6 -4.98 13.55 16.13
C THR A 6 -4.23 14.11 17.35
N THR A 7 -4.36 13.45 18.51
CA THR A 7 -3.63 13.78 19.74
C THR A 7 -2.24 13.15 19.84
N GLU A 8 -1.83 12.30 18.88
CA GLU A 8 -0.50 11.71 18.84
C GLU A 8 0.52 12.80 18.45
N PRO A 9 1.41 13.24 19.37
CA PRO A 9 2.32 14.34 19.11
C PRO A 9 3.31 14.06 17.97
N LYS A 10 3.56 12.78 17.65
CA LYS A 10 4.43 12.38 16.55
C LYS A 10 3.73 12.36 15.18
N GLY A 11 2.40 12.48 15.15
CA GLY A 11 1.62 12.35 13.92
C GLY A 11 1.90 11.03 13.18
N GLN A 12 1.72 11.03 11.86
CA GLN A 12 2.02 9.85 11.04
C GLN A 12 3.47 9.85 10.57
N TYR A 13 4.33 9.27 11.39
CA TYR A 13 5.75 9.10 11.08
C TYR A 13 5.98 8.17 9.88
N ALA A 14 7.08 8.38 9.15
CA ALA A 14 7.50 7.57 7.99
C ALA A 14 6.49 7.50 6.82
N ARG A 15 5.84 8.63 6.51
CA ARG A 15 5.02 8.80 5.30
C ARG A 15 5.90 9.14 4.10
N ASN A 16 5.90 8.28 3.09
CA ASN A 16 6.80 8.41 1.95
C ASN A 16 6.20 9.23 0.79
N GLY A 17 4.86 9.23 0.63
CA GLY A 17 4.17 9.86 -0.51
C GLY A 17 4.33 11.37 -0.71
N LEU A 18 4.98 12.09 0.21
CA LEU A 18 5.35 13.50 -0.02
C LEU A 18 6.54 13.62 -0.99
N MET A 19 7.48 12.68 -0.98
CA MET A 19 8.74 12.79 -1.70
C MET A 19 8.54 12.80 -3.21
N ALA A 20 7.80 11.83 -3.74
CA ALA A 20 7.46 11.77 -5.16
C ALA A 20 6.60 12.97 -5.59
N SER A 21 5.63 13.36 -4.77
CA SER A 21 4.72 14.47 -5.05
C SER A 21 5.45 15.81 -5.20
N VAL A 22 6.45 16.08 -4.37
CA VAL A 22 7.21 17.34 -4.40
C VAL A 22 8.25 17.34 -5.51
N THR A 23 8.84 16.19 -5.81
CA THR A 23 9.93 16.09 -6.80
C THR A 23 9.43 15.88 -8.23
N GLY A 24 8.18 15.41 -8.42
CA GLY A 24 7.64 15.04 -9.72
C GLY A 24 8.26 13.75 -10.29
N LEU A 25 8.98 12.98 -9.46
CA LEU A 25 9.58 11.72 -9.86
C LEU A 25 8.54 10.59 -9.87
N PRO A 26 8.68 9.59 -10.75
CA PRO A 26 7.83 8.41 -10.72
C PRO A 26 8.06 7.61 -9.44
N ALA A 27 6.97 7.24 -8.78
CA ALA A 27 6.96 6.38 -7.61
C ALA A 27 5.79 5.40 -7.64
N ILE A 28 5.94 4.26 -6.96
CA ILE A 28 4.92 3.23 -6.81
C ILE A 28 4.97 2.67 -5.38
N ASP A 29 3.80 2.55 -4.76
CA ASP A 29 3.63 1.91 -3.46
C ASP A 29 3.17 0.46 -3.63
N VAL A 30 3.85 -0.47 -2.93
CA VAL A 30 3.53 -1.90 -2.90
C VAL A 30 3.36 -2.43 -1.47
N PRO A 31 2.63 -3.54 -1.25
CA PRO A 31 2.45 -4.12 0.09
C PRO A 31 3.79 -4.58 0.72
N GLY A 32 4.15 -4.00 1.86
CA GLY A 32 5.31 -4.36 2.69
C GLY A 32 5.00 -5.37 3.80
N GLY A 33 3.75 -5.81 3.90
CA GLY A 33 3.29 -6.70 4.96
C GLY A 33 2.51 -5.96 6.05
N PHE A 34 2.60 -6.49 7.28
CA PHE A 34 1.83 -6.00 8.41
C PHE A 34 2.76 -5.79 9.61
N SER A 35 2.48 -4.76 10.41
CA SER A 35 3.13 -4.59 11.71
C SER A 35 2.79 -5.75 12.64
N LYS A 36 3.50 -5.83 13.77
CA LYS A 36 3.08 -6.71 14.86
C LYS A 36 1.67 -6.32 15.32
N PRO A 37 0.77 -7.30 15.53
CA PRO A 37 -0.53 -7.07 16.15
C PRO A 37 -0.41 -6.42 17.53
N ASP A 38 -1.40 -5.59 17.86
CA ASP A 38 -1.60 -5.01 19.18
C ASP A 38 -3.10 -4.86 19.50
N ASP A 39 -3.42 -4.39 20.70
CA ASP A 39 -4.80 -4.24 21.19
C ASP A 39 -5.65 -3.29 20.31
N THR A 40 -5.01 -2.35 19.61
CA THR A 40 -5.67 -1.38 18.74
C THR A 40 -5.70 -1.83 17.28
N ALA A 41 -4.80 -2.75 16.89
CA ALA A 41 -4.70 -3.34 15.57
C ALA A 41 -4.48 -4.87 15.68
N PRO A 42 -5.53 -5.67 15.93
CA PRO A 42 -5.41 -7.11 16.16
C PRO A 42 -4.86 -7.91 14.98
N LEU A 43 -4.93 -7.37 13.77
CA LEU A 43 -4.38 -7.96 12.54
C LEU A 43 -3.03 -7.36 12.14
N GLY A 44 -2.52 -6.42 12.93
CA GLY A 44 -1.43 -5.52 12.54
C GLY A 44 -1.89 -4.42 11.58
N VAL A 45 -1.06 -3.39 11.44
CA VAL A 45 -1.29 -2.29 10.50
C VAL A 45 -0.66 -2.65 9.15
N PRO A 46 -1.39 -2.53 8.03
CA PRO A 46 -0.80 -2.69 6.70
C PRO A 46 0.34 -1.67 6.49
N VAL A 47 1.51 -2.16 6.08
CA VAL A 47 2.69 -1.35 5.80
C VAL A 47 2.91 -1.32 4.28
N GLY A 48 3.14 -0.14 3.72
CA GLY A 48 3.53 0.05 2.33
C GLY A 48 5.04 0.26 2.18
N ILE A 49 5.59 -0.11 1.03
CA ILE A 49 6.94 0.24 0.59
C ILE A 49 6.81 1.10 -0.65
N GLU A 50 7.47 2.26 -0.65
CA GLU A 50 7.53 3.14 -1.80
C GLU A 50 8.84 2.88 -2.56
N PHE A 51 8.73 2.56 -3.84
CA PHE A 51 9.85 2.61 -4.77
C PHE A 51 9.77 3.91 -5.57
N MET A 52 10.90 4.57 -5.75
CA MET A 52 11.03 5.79 -6.55
C MET A 52 12.10 5.57 -7.63
N ALA A 53 11.91 6.18 -8.79
CA ALA A 53 12.83 6.04 -9.91
C ALA A 53 13.21 7.40 -10.51
N GLU A 54 14.20 7.37 -11.40
CA GLU A 54 14.59 8.51 -12.23
C GLU A 54 13.45 8.93 -13.16
N PRO A 55 13.46 10.18 -13.69
CA PRO A 55 12.43 10.64 -14.62
C PRO A 55 12.21 9.66 -15.80
N PHE A 56 10.95 9.44 -16.17
CA PHE A 56 10.54 8.63 -17.32
C PHE A 56 10.95 7.15 -17.28
N SER A 57 11.19 6.61 -16.08
CA SER A 57 11.62 5.21 -15.86
C SER A 57 10.48 4.29 -15.36
N GLU A 58 9.22 4.59 -15.69
CA GLU A 58 8.04 3.87 -15.19
C GLU A 58 8.06 2.39 -15.54
N SER A 59 8.52 2.03 -16.75
CA SER A 59 8.61 0.61 -17.17
C SER A 59 9.50 -0.22 -16.25
N LYS A 60 10.67 0.34 -15.87
CA LYS A 60 11.59 -0.31 -14.94
C LYS A 60 11.00 -0.36 -13.53
N LEU A 61 10.38 0.74 -13.09
CA LEU A 61 9.75 0.85 -11.78
C LEU A 61 8.63 -0.18 -11.60
N ILE A 62 7.74 -0.31 -12.59
CA ILE A 62 6.66 -1.30 -12.60
C ILE A 62 7.22 -2.72 -12.61
N SER A 63 8.27 -2.99 -13.38
CA SER A 63 8.90 -4.32 -13.42
C SER A 63 9.47 -4.70 -12.05
N MET A 64 10.18 -3.79 -11.36
CA MET A 64 10.71 -4.04 -10.02
C MET A 64 9.60 -4.23 -8.98
N ALA A 65 8.53 -3.43 -9.06
CA ALA A 65 7.37 -3.58 -8.18
C ALA A 65 6.69 -4.95 -8.38
N PHE A 66 6.53 -5.39 -9.62
CA PHE A 66 5.99 -6.70 -9.96
C PHE A 66 6.87 -7.84 -9.40
N ASP A 67 8.18 -7.80 -9.64
CA ASP A 67 9.10 -8.82 -9.14
C ASP A 67 9.05 -8.92 -7.60
N TYR A 68 9.01 -7.77 -6.92
CA TYR A 68 8.85 -7.70 -5.47
C TYR A 68 7.51 -8.29 -5.00
N GLU A 69 6.38 -7.91 -5.62
CA GLU A 69 5.07 -8.44 -5.25
C GLU A 69 5.02 -9.96 -5.43
N GLN A 70 5.52 -10.45 -6.56
CA GLN A 70 5.53 -11.88 -6.88
C GLN A 70 6.40 -12.69 -5.93
N ALA A 71 7.53 -12.13 -5.49
CA ALA A 71 8.42 -12.76 -4.53
C ALA A 71 7.84 -12.80 -3.11
N THR A 72 7.04 -11.79 -2.72
CA THR A 72 6.65 -11.60 -1.31
C THR A 72 5.21 -11.93 -1.00
N LYS A 73 4.27 -11.61 -1.89
CA LYS A 73 2.82 -11.86 -1.77
C LYS A 73 2.25 -11.38 -0.43
N HIS A 74 2.68 -10.20 0.04
CA HIS A 74 2.28 -9.65 1.34
C HIS A 74 0.81 -9.24 1.45
N ARG A 75 0.11 -9.06 0.32
CA ARG A 75 -1.28 -8.63 0.30
C ARG A 75 -2.20 -9.65 0.98
N LYS A 76 -3.12 -9.16 1.80
CA LYS A 76 -4.24 -9.95 2.36
C LYS A 76 -5.57 -9.27 2.04
N ALA A 77 -6.62 -10.06 1.85
CA ALA A 77 -7.97 -9.50 1.70
C ALA A 77 -8.43 -8.88 3.02
N PRO A 78 -9.14 -7.73 3.00
CA PRO A 78 -9.69 -7.14 4.20
C PRO A 78 -10.84 -7.99 4.75
N GLU A 79 -10.93 -8.10 6.07
CA GLU A 79 -12.07 -8.77 6.72
C GLU A 79 -13.34 -7.91 6.63
N GLY A 80 -14.48 -8.55 6.38
CA GLY A 80 -15.79 -7.89 6.38
C GLY A 80 -16.20 -7.23 5.07
N LEU A 81 -15.40 -7.34 4.00
CA LEU A 81 -15.78 -6.94 2.65
C LEU A 81 -16.00 -8.20 1.79
N PRO A 82 -17.26 -8.57 1.48
CA PRO A 82 -17.54 -9.71 0.62
C PRO A 82 -17.08 -9.46 -0.82
N ASP A 83 -16.86 -10.54 -1.57
CA ASP A 83 -16.53 -10.45 -2.99
C ASP A 83 -17.64 -9.72 -3.77
N LEU A 84 -17.24 -8.92 -4.75
CA LEU A 84 -18.17 -8.22 -5.62
C LEU A 84 -18.84 -9.22 -6.59
N ASP A 85 -20.17 -9.26 -6.58
CA ASP A 85 -20.94 -10.09 -7.52
C ASP A 85 -21.17 -9.34 -8.84
N PHE A 86 -20.43 -9.72 -9.88
CA PHE A 86 -20.57 -9.19 -11.23
C PHE A 86 -21.51 -10.02 -12.14
N SER A 87 -22.22 -11.02 -11.60
CA SER A 87 -23.13 -11.87 -12.39
C SER A 87 -24.21 -11.07 -13.14
N SER A 88 -24.63 -9.93 -12.58
CA SER A 88 -25.62 -9.02 -13.18
C SER A 88 -25.07 -8.18 -14.35
N VAL A 89 -23.75 -8.04 -14.50
CA VAL A 89 -23.11 -7.22 -15.54
C VAL A 89 -22.81 -8.04 -16.81
N SER A 90 -22.66 -9.36 -16.68
CA SER A 90 -22.29 -10.25 -17.80
C SER A 90 -23.44 -10.61 -18.75
N SER A 91 -24.66 -10.16 -18.50
CA SER A 91 -25.82 -10.41 -19.37
C SER A 91 -25.95 -9.32 -20.45
N LYS A 92 -25.04 -9.32 -21.44
CA LYS A 92 -25.27 -8.71 -22.76
C LYS A 92 -24.62 -9.53 -23.86
#